data_AF-A0A9J6G0N8-F1
#
_entry.id   AF-A0A9J6G0N8-F1
#
_cell.length_a   1.000
_cell.length_b   1.000
_cell.length_c   1.000
_cell.angle_alpha   90.00
_cell.angle_beta   90.00
_cell.angle_gamma   90.00
#
_symmetry.space_group_name_H-M   'P 1'
#
loop_
_entity.id
_entity.type
_entity.pdbx_description
1 polymer ?
#
loop_
_entity_poly.entity_id
_entity_poly.type
_entity_poly.pdbx_seq_one_letter_code
_entity_poly.pdbx_strand_id
1 'polypeptide(L)'
;MDWKDQPQVPIGQPLVLTPKRFSGLTIRERHHEESPPAYTAEERAALCEVCGMLEMSWQRHHASQLHRDRYRAAQDAAAMAAAVAVADPPVNARTLRGTNAQEAVDLLGSLDPGRLREHIEEALLDFEDEA
;
A
#
# COMPACT_ATOMS: atom_id res chain seq x y z
N MET A 1 -16.98 5.15 -48.12
CA MET A 1 -17.11 6.01 -46.94
C MET A 1 -15.74 6.62 -46.69
N ASP A 2 -15.64 7.94 -46.76
CA ASP A 2 -14.43 8.66 -46.39
C ASP A 2 -14.30 8.65 -44.86
N TRP A 3 -13.09 8.58 -44.33
CA TRP A 3 -12.80 8.74 -42.90
C TRP A 3 -13.37 10.06 -42.35
N LYS A 4 -13.43 11.10 -43.19
CA LYS A 4 -14.02 12.40 -42.86
C LYS A 4 -15.54 12.36 -42.67
N ASP A 5 -16.21 11.34 -43.20
CA ASP A 5 -17.66 11.16 -43.10
C ASP A 5 -18.06 10.39 -41.82
N GLN A 6 -17.10 9.92 -41.02
CA GLN A 6 -17.43 9.23 -39.78
C GLN A 6 -17.97 10.23 -38.73
N PRO A 7 -18.95 9.82 -37.90
CA PRO A 7 -19.43 10.64 -36.79
C PRO A 7 -18.26 11.02 -35.88
N GLN A 8 -17.95 12.31 -35.82
CA GLN A 8 -16.91 12.81 -34.93
C GLN A 8 -17.43 12.75 -33.49
N VAL A 9 -16.66 12.14 -32.60
CA VAL A 9 -16.98 12.18 -31.17
C VAL A 9 -16.82 13.62 -30.70
N PRO A 10 -17.83 14.24 -30.05
CA PRO A 10 -17.69 15.58 -29.51
C PRO A 10 -16.48 15.62 -28.58
N ILE A 11 -15.65 16.66 -28.73
CA ILE A 11 -14.56 16.92 -27.79
C ILE A 11 -15.20 17.03 -26.41
N GLY A 12 -14.69 16.24 -25.45
CA GLY A 12 -15.23 16.17 -24.09
C GLY A 12 -15.23 17.52 -23.37
N GLN A 13 -15.82 17.56 -22.17
CA GLN A 13 -15.83 18.77 -21.37
C GLN A 13 -14.40 19.27 -21.08
N PRO A 14 -14.18 20.60 -21.10
CA PRO A 14 -12.93 21.20 -20.63
C PRO A 14 -12.57 20.71 -19.22
N LEU A 15 -11.26 20.52 -18.95
CA LEU A 15 -10.76 20.11 -17.63
C LEU A 15 -11.25 21.01 -16.49
N VAL A 16 -11.42 22.31 -16.74
CA VAL A 16 -11.95 23.27 -15.75
C VAL A 16 -13.39 22.99 -15.33
N LEU A 17 -14.16 22.30 -16.19
CA LEU A 17 -15.53 21.88 -15.91
C LEU A 17 -15.62 20.44 -15.40
N THR A 18 -14.49 19.72 -15.38
CA THR A 18 -14.43 18.35 -14.87
C THR A 18 -14.50 18.39 -13.34
N PRO A 19 -15.44 17.67 -12.71
CA PRO A 19 -15.51 17.58 -11.25
C PRO A 19 -14.15 17.18 -10.65
N LYS A 20 -13.76 17.76 -9.51
CA LYS A 20 -12.45 17.53 -8.88
C LYS A 20 -12.09 16.06 -8.70
N ARG A 21 -13.08 15.24 -8.34
CA ARG A 21 -12.95 13.77 -8.22
C ARG A 21 -12.45 13.07 -9.49
N PHE A 22 -12.58 13.71 -10.65
CA PHE A 22 -12.16 13.20 -11.95
C PHE A 22 -11.06 14.06 -12.59
N SER A 23 -10.57 15.10 -11.91
CA SER A 23 -9.53 15.99 -12.44
C SER A 23 -8.18 15.68 -11.83
N GLY A 24 -7.15 15.44 -12.66
CA GLY A 24 -5.76 15.35 -12.20
C GLY A 24 -5.41 14.06 -11.45
N LEU A 25 -6.25 13.04 -11.48
CA LEU A 25 -5.95 11.72 -10.93
C LEU A 25 -5.68 10.73 -12.05
N THR A 26 -4.63 9.94 -11.89
CA THR A 26 -4.36 8.81 -12.80
C THR A 26 -5.29 7.63 -12.51
N ILE A 27 -5.39 6.66 -13.42
CA ILE A 27 -6.18 5.43 -13.22
C ILE A 27 -5.80 4.64 -11.94
N ARG A 28 -4.64 4.95 -11.34
CA ARG A 28 -4.14 4.34 -10.12
C ARG A 28 -4.49 5.11 -8.85
N GLU A 29 -4.96 6.34 -8.99
CA GLU A 29 -5.21 7.26 -7.88
C GLU A 29 -6.72 7.38 -7.66
N ARG A 30 -7.19 7.05 -6.47
CA ARG A 30 -8.55 7.37 -6.04
C ARG A 30 -8.57 8.78 -5.46
N HIS A 31 -9.67 9.49 -5.65
CA HIS A 31 -9.84 10.78 -5.00
C HIS A 31 -10.02 10.55 -3.49
N HIS A 32 -9.42 11.38 -2.64
CA HIS A 32 -9.53 11.23 -1.18
C HIS A 32 -10.97 11.35 -0.65
N GLU A 33 -11.85 12.08 -1.35
CA GLU A 33 -13.29 12.15 -1.05
C GLU A 33 -14.10 10.97 -1.63
N GLU A 34 -13.49 10.13 -2.47
CA GLU A 34 -14.16 8.94 -2.99
C GLU A 34 -14.19 7.86 -1.92
N SER A 35 -15.38 7.61 -1.39
CA SER A 35 -15.57 6.52 -0.43
C SER A 35 -15.30 5.18 -1.11
N PRO A 36 -14.60 4.23 -0.45
CA PRO A 36 -14.48 2.88 -0.96
C PRO A 36 -15.87 2.28 -1.24
N PRO A 37 -16.00 1.41 -2.25
CA PRO A 37 -17.27 0.74 -2.52
C PRO A 37 -17.71 -0.04 -1.27
N ALA A 38 -18.92 0.26 -0.80
CA ALA A 38 -19.54 -0.42 0.32
C ALA A 38 -20.30 -1.65 -0.21
N TYR A 39 -19.74 -2.83 0.02
CA TYR A 39 -20.39 -4.10 -0.31
C TYR A 39 -21.22 -4.61 0.87
N THR A 40 -22.35 -5.26 0.58
CA THR A 40 -23.11 -6.08 1.53
C THR A 40 -22.31 -7.33 1.93
N ALA A 41 -22.77 -8.06 2.95
CA ALA A 41 -22.14 -9.32 3.33
C ALA A 41 -22.25 -10.37 2.22
N GLU A 42 -23.40 -10.43 1.52
CA GLU A 42 -23.59 -11.34 0.39
C GLU A 42 -22.66 -10.98 -0.78
N GLU A 43 -22.53 -9.70 -1.12
CA GLU A 43 -21.64 -9.25 -2.19
C GLU A 43 -20.17 -9.51 -1.86
N ARG A 44 -19.76 -9.33 -0.59
CA ARG A 44 -18.42 -9.69 -0.13
C ARG A 44 -18.14 -11.18 -0.29
N ALA A 45 -19.11 -12.04 -0.01
CA ALA A 45 -18.97 -13.48 -0.17
C ALA A 45 -18.82 -13.92 -1.64
N ALA A 46 -19.23 -13.06 -2.58
CA ALA A 46 -19.05 -13.27 -4.02
C ALA A 46 -17.71 -12.72 -4.56
N LEU A 47 -16.88 -12.10 -3.71
CA LEU A 47 -15.55 -11.63 -4.09
C LEU A 47 -14.52 -12.75 -3.93
N CYS A 48 -13.56 -12.79 -4.85
CA CYS A 48 -12.34 -13.55 -4.61
C CYS A 48 -11.58 -12.95 -3.41
N GLU A 49 -11.32 -13.75 -2.37
CA GLU A 49 -10.64 -13.33 -1.13
C GLU A 49 -9.23 -12.78 -1.36
N VAL A 50 -8.57 -13.21 -2.46
CA VAL A 50 -7.21 -12.79 -2.82
C VAL A 50 -7.21 -11.47 -3.60
N CYS A 51 -8.21 -11.26 -4.45
CA CYS A 51 -8.21 -10.17 -5.42
C CYS A 51 -9.24 -9.08 -5.13
N GLY A 52 -10.22 -9.32 -4.26
CA GLY A 52 -11.29 -8.39 -3.90
C GLY A 52 -12.18 -7.99 -5.08
N MET A 53 -12.33 -8.85 -6.09
CA MET A 53 -13.05 -8.55 -7.33
C MET A 53 -14.25 -9.49 -7.50
N LEU A 54 -15.38 -8.91 -7.93
CA LEU A 54 -16.60 -9.64 -8.29
C LEU A 54 -16.34 -10.56 -9.49
N GLU A 55 -16.71 -11.82 -9.33
CA GLU A 55 -16.25 -12.87 -10.23
C GLU A 55 -17.35 -13.26 -11.23
N MET A 56 -17.19 -12.86 -12.50
CA MET A 56 -18.11 -13.28 -13.57
C MET A 56 -17.78 -14.66 -14.17
N SER A 57 -16.55 -15.17 -13.97
CA SER A 57 -16.10 -16.49 -14.46
C SER A 57 -14.97 -17.05 -13.60
N TRP A 58 -15.35 -17.92 -12.64
CA TRP A 58 -14.46 -18.37 -11.57
C TRP A 58 -13.18 -19.08 -12.06
N GLN A 59 -13.37 -20.02 -12.97
CA GLN A 59 -12.28 -20.83 -13.51
C GLN A 59 -11.23 -19.98 -14.24
N ARG A 60 -11.66 -18.98 -15.02
CA ARG A 60 -10.75 -18.12 -15.78
C ARG A 60 -9.95 -17.19 -14.86
N HIS A 61 -10.59 -16.68 -13.80
CA HIS A 61 -9.93 -15.82 -12.84
C HIS A 61 -8.82 -16.55 -12.08
N HIS A 62 -9.11 -17.72 -11.51
CA HIS A 62 -8.11 -18.55 -10.80
C HIS A 62 -6.98 -19.04 -11.71
N ALA A 63 -7.25 -19.26 -12.99
CA ALA A 63 -6.24 -19.59 -13.98
C ALA A 63 -5.41 -18.38 -14.46
N SER A 64 -5.71 -17.15 -14.01
CA SER A 64 -4.95 -15.96 -14.40
C SER A 64 -3.60 -15.87 -13.68
N GLN A 65 -2.62 -15.26 -14.34
CA GLN A 65 -1.30 -15.01 -13.74
C GLN A 65 -1.39 -14.05 -12.57
N LEU A 66 -2.16 -12.97 -12.70
CA LEU A 66 -2.34 -11.97 -11.66
C LEU A 66 -2.88 -12.58 -10.35
N HIS A 67 -3.86 -13.49 -10.43
CA HIS A 67 -4.37 -14.19 -9.25
C HIS A 67 -3.27 -15.02 -8.58
N ARG A 68 -2.52 -15.81 -9.35
CA ARG A 68 -1.44 -16.64 -8.81
C ARG A 68 -0.35 -15.82 -8.13
N ASP A 69 0.04 -14.70 -8.73
CA ASP A 69 1.08 -13.83 -8.19
C ASP A 69 0.64 -13.20 -6.86
N ARG A 70 -0.61 -12.71 -6.79
CA ARG A 70 -1.19 -12.19 -5.55
C ARG A 70 -1.35 -13.27 -4.48
N TYR A 71 -1.76 -14.47 -4.88
CA TYR A 71 -1.92 -15.59 -3.96
C TYR A 71 -0.58 -15.98 -3.32
N ARG A 72 0.50 -16.04 -4.11
CA ARG A 72 1.85 -16.28 -3.60
C ARG A 72 2.30 -15.19 -2.63
N ALA A 73 2.15 -13.92 -3.01
CA ALA A 73 2.51 -12.81 -2.13
C ALA A 73 1.74 -12.83 -0.79
N ALA A 74 0.46 -13.21 -0.82
CA ALA A 74 -0.34 -13.37 0.39
C ALA A 74 0.16 -14.53 1.27
N GLN A 75 0.54 -15.67 0.67
CA GLN A 75 1.14 -16.78 1.39
C GLN A 75 2.49 -16.41 2.01
N ASP A 76 3.35 -15.71 1.27
CA ASP A 76 4.65 -15.26 1.76
C ASP A 76 4.49 -14.30 2.94
N ALA A 77 3.57 -13.33 2.84
CA ALA A 77 3.27 -12.41 3.92
C ALA A 77 2.74 -13.14 5.17
N ALA A 78 1.86 -14.14 5.00
CA ALA A 78 1.35 -14.95 6.10
C ALA A 78 2.45 -15.81 6.74
N ALA A 79 3.35 -16.38 5.93
CA ALA A 79 4.49 -17.16 6.42
C ALA A 79 5.47 -16.27 7.21
N MET A 80 5.75 -15.06 6.74
CA MET A 80 6.57 -14.10 7.48
C MET A 80 5.91 -13.69 8.80
N ALA A 81 4.62 -13.39 8.79
CA ALA A 81 3.87 -13.05 10.01
C ALA A 81 3.87 -14.21 11.03
N ALA A 82 3.70 -15.45 10.56
CA ALA A 82 3.81 -16.63 11.39
C ALA A 82 5.22 -16.78 11.96
N ALA A 83 6.27 -16.64 11.15
CA ALA A 83 7.66 -16.73 11.60
C ALA A 83 7.99 -15.68 12.68
N VAL A 84 7.48 -14.45 12.55
CA VAL A 84 7.59 -13.41 13.60
C VAL A 84 6.85 -13.80 14.87
N ALA A 85 5.70 -14.48 14.77
CA ALA A 85 4.94 -14.94 15.93
C ALA A 85 5.58 -16.12 16.66
N VAL A 86 6.37 -16.96 15.96
CA VAL A 86 7.10 -18.10 16.58
C VAL A 86 8.52 -17.74 17.00
N ALA A 87 9.09 -16.64 16.49
CA ALA A 87 10.38 -16.15 16.95
C ALA A 87 10.26 -15.73 18.42
N ASP A 88 10.96 -16.44 19.31
CA ASP A 88 11.16 -15.99 20.69
C ASP A 88 11.79 -14.59 20.63
N PRO A 89 11.25 -13.60 21.36
CA PRO A 89 11.82 -12.26 21.36
C PRO A 89 13.29 -12.38 21.79
N PRO A 90 14.24 -11.74 21.08
CA PRO A 90 15.63 -11.79 21.49
C PRO A 90 15.73 -11.36 22.96
N VAL A 91 16.62 -11.98 23.73
CA VAL A 91 16.74 -11.83 25.20
C VAL A 91 16.88 -10.37 25.66
N ASN A 92 17.16 -9.44 24.74
CA ASN A 92 17.19 -7.99 24.93
C ASN A 92 15.81 -7.26 24.81
N ALA A 93 14.77 -7.91 24.30
CA ALA A 93 13.41 -7.35 24.20
C ALA A 93 12.60 -7.46 25.51
N ARG A 94 13.19 -8.05 26.56
CA ARG A 94 12.57 -8.11 27.90
C ARG A 94 12.40 -6.72 28.53
N THR A 95 12.98 -5.67 27.95
CA THR A 95 12.90 -4.30 28.44
C THR A 95 11.73 -3.47 27.87
N LEU A 96 10.95 -3.98 26.93
CA LEU A 96 9.81 -3.22 26.34
C LEU A 96 8.43 -3.69 26.83
N ARG A 97 8.36 -4.64 27.77
CA ARG A 97 7.08 -5.10 28.33
C ARG A 97 6.58 -4.20 29.47
N GLY A 98 6.80 -2.90 29.36
CA GLY A 98 6.50 -1.95 30.43
C GLY A 98 6.43 -0.49 30.03
N THR A 99 6.84 -0.09 28.82
CA THR A 99 6.69 1.31 28.41
C THR A 99 5.29 1.54 27.86
N ASN A 100 4.50 2.36 28.57
CA ASN A 100 3.26 2.85 27.99
C ASN A 100 3.58 3.79 26.81
N ALA A 101 2.59 4.06 25.94
CA ALA A 101 2.79 4.89 24.76
C ALA A 101 3.34 6.29 25.07
N GLN A 102 3.10 6.81 26.27
CA GLN A 102 3.62 8.11 26.72
C GLN A 102 5.11 8.04 27.06
N GLU A 103 5.56 6.99 27.73
CA GLU A 103 7.00 6.79 28.01
C GLU A 103 7.81 6.59 26.73
N ALA A 104 7.23 5.98 25.70
CA ALA A 104 7.86 5.89 24.38
C ALA A 104 7.98 7.27 23.71
N VAL A 105 6.96 8.13 23.85
CA VAL A 105 6.99 9.51 23.35
C VAL A 105 8.00 10.36 24.12
N ASP A 106 8.09 10.20 25.44
CA ASP A 106 9.04 10.93 26.29
C ASP A 106 10.50 10.51 25.98
N LEU A 107 10.73 9.22 25.73
CA LEU A 107 12.02 8.71 25.25
C LEU A 107 12.39 9.29 23.89
N LEU A 108 11.45 9.32 22.93
CA LEU A 108 11.67 9.93 21.61
C LEU A 108 11.93 11.45 21.73
N GLY A 109 11.26 12.13 22.66
CA GLY A 109 11.47 13.55 22.95
C GLY A 109 12.80 13.84 23.67
N SER A 110 13.41 12.83 24.30
CA SER A 110 14.72 12.94 24.95
C SER A 110 15.91 12.70 24.01
N LEU A 111 15.65 12.23 22.79
CA LEU A 111 16.69 12.08 21.77
C LEU A 111 17.14 13.46 21.29
N ASP A 112 18.41 13.77 21.49
CA ASP A 112 19.04 15.00 20.98
C ASP A 112 19.24 14.88 19.46
N PRO A 113 18.49 15.65 18.65
CA PRO A 113 18.60 15.58 17.19
C PRO A 113 19.98 16.04 16.68
N GLY A 114 20.68 16.89 17.43
CA GLY A 114 22.03 17.36 17.07
C GLY A 114 23.04 16.22 17.16
N ARG A 115 23.02 15.48 18.27
CA ARG A 115 23.91 14.33 18.47
C ARG A 115 23.62 13.17 17.52
N LEU A 116 22.35 12.97 17.17
CA LEU A 116 21.96 11.94 16.19
C LEU A 116 22.50 12.29 14.79
N ARG A 117 22.48 13.57 14.44
CA ARG A 117 23.01 14.06 13.16
C ARG A 117 24.53 13.92 13.09
N GLU A 118 25.25 14.22 14.18
CA GLU A 118 26.71 14.03 14.25
C GLU A 118 27.11 12.57 13.99
N HIS A 119 26.41 11.59 14.58
CA HIS A 119 26.68 10.17 14.31
C HIS A 119 26.34 9.73 12.89
N ILE A 120 25.33 10.34 12.26
CA ILE A 120 24.99 10.06 10.86
C ILE A 120 26.07 10.64 9.94
N GLU A 121 26.55 11.86 10.21
CA GLU A 121 27.62 12.49 9.44
C GLU A 121 28.95 11.72 9.61
N GLU A 122 29.28 11.27 10.83
CA GLU A 122 30.45 10.42 11.11
C GLU A 122 30.38 9.07 10.37
N ALA A 123 29.22 8.40 10.41
CA ALA A 123 29.03 7.14 9.70
C ALA A 123 29.10 7.30 8.17
N LEU A 124 28.65 8.43 7.62
CA LEU A 124 28.73 8.71 6.19
C LEU A 124 30.17 8.99 5.73
N LEU A 125 30.99 9.62 6.58
CA LEU A 125 32.42 9.83 6.30
C LEU A 125 33.18 8.50 6.28
N ASP A 126 32.86 7.56 7.17
CA ASP A 126 33.47 6.23 7.17
C ASP A 126 33.16 5.42 5.88
N PHE A 127 32.03 5.69 5.21
CA PHE A 127 31.68 5.06 3.93
C PHE A 127 32.41 5.68 2.72
N GLU A 128 32.88 6.91 2.82
CA GLU A 128 33.54 7.62 1.71
C GLU A 128 35.06 7.32 1.63
N ASP A 129 35.69 6.86 2.73
CA ASP A 129 37.11 6.48 2.77
C ASP A 129 37.39 5.03 2.29
N GLU A 130 36.35 4.22 2.03
CA GLU A 130 36.47 2.84 1.50
C GLU A 130 36.27 2.71 -0.03
N ALA A 131 36.18 3.82 -0.79
CA ALA A 131 35.99 3.85 -2.24
C ALA A 131 37.24 4.31 -3.02
#